data_AF-E1TFN7-F1
#
_entry.id   AF-E1TFN7-F1
#
_cell.length_a   1.000
_cell.length_b   1.000
_cell.length_c   1.000
_cell.angle_alpha   90.00
_cell.angle_beta   90.00
_cell.angle_gamma   90.00
#
_symmetry.space_group_name_H-M   'P 1'
#
loop_
_entity.id
_entity.type
_entity.pdbx_description
1 polymer ?
#
loop_
_entity_poly.entity_id
_entity_poly.type
_entity_poly.pdbx_seq_one_letter_code
_entity_poly.pdbx_strand_id
1 'polypeptide(L)' 'MMNDDDAAHSRAMWNEMTVLHTSVCAIRKAQGKRNPSDCEADTAEYEKVVNEYVDDLECAMRIAWWDNWVNNLQR' A
#
# COMPACT_ATOMS: atom_id res chain seq x y z
N MET A 1 -24.00 -13.72 -13.92
CA MET A 1 -24.19 -13.59 -12.45
C MET A 1 -22.79 -13.53 -11.87
N MET A 2 -22.39 -12.39 -11.28
CA MET A 2 -21.19 -12.36 -10.45
C MET A 2 -21.50 -13.18 -9.20
N ASN A 3 -20.65 -14.12 -8.84
CA ASN A 3 -20.80 -14.88 -7.60
C ASN A 3 -20.60 -13.92 -6.43
N ASP A 4 -21.46 -14.01 -5.41
CA ASP A 4 -21.39 -13.15 -4.22
C ASP A 4 -20.03 -13.27 -3.50
N ASP A 5 -19.34 -14.41 -3.65
CA ASP A 5 -17.98 -14.63 -3.16
C ASP A 5 -16.93 -13.75 -3.88
N ASP A 6 -17.05 -13.53 -5.19
CA ASP A 6 -16.12 -12.67 -5.95
C ASP A 6 -16.28 -11.21 -5.53
N ALA A 7 -17.51 -10.78 -5.22
CA ALA A 7 -17.80 -9.43 -4.76
C ALA A 7 -17.29 -9.20 -3.32
N ALA A 8 -17.43 -10.20 -2.44
CA ALA A 8 -16.91 -10.15 -1.08
C ALA A 8 -15.37 -10.14 -1.06
N HIS A 9 -14.74 -10.98 -1.89
CA HIS A 9 -13.29 -11.03 -2.03
C HIS A 9 -12.71 -9.73 -2.60
N SER A 10 -13.33 -9.18 -3.64
CA SER A 10 -12.94 -7.88 -4.19
C SER A 10 -13.02 -6.78 -3.13
N ARG A 11 -14.14 -6.71 -2.38
CA ARG A 11 -14.31 -5.73 -1.30
C ARG A 11 -13.25 -5.86 -0.20
N ALA A 12 -12.86 -7.08 0.17
CA ALA A 12 -11.81 -7.32 1.14
C ALA A 12 -10.44 -6.80 0.63
N MET A 13 -10.07 -7.11 -0.61
CA MET A 13 -8.85 -6.59 -1.23
C MET A 13 -8.80 -5.06 -1.31
N TRP A 14 -9.91 -4.41 -1.68
CA TRP A 14 -10.01 -2.94 -1.67
C TRP A 14 -9.76 -2.35 -0.28
N ASN A 15 -10.23 -3.04 0.76
CA ASN A 15 -10.04 -2.63 2.14
C ASN A 15 -8.57 -2.77 2.57
N GLU A 16 -7.92 -3.89 2.22
CA GLU A 16 -6.50 -4.12 2.47
C GLU A 16 -5.61 -3.09 1.77
N MET A 17 -5.88 -2.79 0.50
CA MET A 17 -5.13 -1.78 -0.27
C MET A 17 -5.30 -0.37 0.34
N THR A 18 -6.51 -0.05 0.80
CA THR A 18 -6.80 1.24 1.47
C THR A 18 -6.06 1.34 2.80
N VAL A 19 -6.04 0.27 3.59
CA VAL A 19 -5.31 0.21 4.85
C VAL A 19 -3.81 0.34 4.62
N LEU A 20 -3.26 -0.37 3.63
CA LEU A 20 -1.84 -0.30 3.26
C LEU A 20 -1.47 1.13 2.83
N HIS A 21 -2.24 1.73 1.92
CA HIS A 21 -2.06 3.11 1.47
C HIS A 21 -2.05 4.08 2.66
N THR A 22 -3.06 3.99 3.52
CA THR A 22 -3.21 4.87 4.70
C THR A 22 -2.03 4.71 5.67
N SER A 23 -1.59 3.46 5.88
CA SER A 23 -0.49 3.14 6.79
C SER A 23 0.85 3.67 6.29
N VAL A 24 1.16 3.46 5.00
CA VAL A 24 2.40 3.98 4.39
C VAL A 24 2.41 5.51 4.45
N CYS A 25 1.29 6.17 4.14
CA CYS A 25 1.18 7.62 4.24
C CYS A 25 1.43 8.14 5.67
N ALA A 26 0.88 7.46 6.68
CA ALA A 26 1.08 7.83 8.09
C ALA A 26 2.54 7.64 8.54
N ILE A 27 3.16 6.52 8.15
CA ILE A 27 4.56 6.23 8.48
C ILE A 27 5.50 7.26 7.84
N ARG A 28 5.30 7.58 6.55
CA ARG A 28 6.09 8.61 5.87
C ARG A 28 5.99 9.95 6.59
N LYS A 29 4.79 10.37 6.99
CA LYS A 29 4.58 11.59 7.80
C LYS A 29 5.34 11.54 9.12
N ALA A 30 5.27 10.43 9.85
CA ALA A 30 6.00 10.24 11.11
C ALA A 30 7.53 10.32 10.94
N GLN A 31 8.03 9.93 9.76
CA GLN A 31 9.44 10.05 9.39
C GLN A 31 9.83 11.43 8.83
N GLY A 32 8.89 12.37 8.73
CA GLY A 32 9.11 13.68 8.11
C GLY A 32 9.26 13.65 6.59
N LYS A 33 8.88 12.54 5.93
CA LYS A 33 8.84 12.43 4.47
C LYS A 33 7.52 12.97 3.91
N ARG A 34 7.57 13.59 2.73
CA ARG A 34 6.37 14.01 1.98
C ARG A 34 5.68 12.80 1.33
N ASN A 35 4.37 12.88 1.19
CA ASN A 35 3.59 11.97 0.35
C ASN A 35 3.33 12.62 -1.01
N PRO A 36 2.96 11.86 -2.05
CA PRO A 36 2.62 12.42 -3.35
C PRO A 36 1.54 13.51 -3.27
N SER A 37 0.55 13.36 -2.38
CA SER A 37 -0.51 14.35 -2.15
C SER A 37 -0.03 15.68 -1.58
N ASP A 38 1.17 15.71 -1.03
CA ASP A 38 1.75 16.91 -0.44
C ASP A 38 2.50 17.74 -1.51
N CYS A 39 2.67 17.22 -2.74
CA CYS A 39 3.44 17.84 -3.83
C CYS A 39 2.52 18.32 -4.97
N GLU A 40 2.98 19.32 -5.72
CA GLU A 40 2.32 19.75 -6.95
C GLU A 40 2.57 18.71 -8.06
N ALA A 41 1.50 18.26 -8.72
CA ALA A 41 1.58 17.28 -9.80
C ALA A 41 2.47 17.76 -10.96
N ASP A 42 3.01 16.81 -11.72
CA ASP A 42 3.84 17.06 -12.92
C ASP A 42 5.14 17.87 -12.65
N THR A 43 5.59 17.89 -11.39
CA THR A 43 6.89 18.45 -11.01
C THR A 43 7.93 17.35 -10.80
N ALA A 44 9.21 17.67 -10.99
CA ALA A 44 10.31 16.75 -10.67
C ALA A 44 10.33 16.33 -9.19
N GLU A 45 9.84 17.20 -8.29
CA GLU A 45 9.68 16.85 -6.88
C GLU A 45 8.60 15.79 -6.70
N TYR A 46 7.43 15.95 -7.34
CA TYR A 46 6.36 14.95 -7.31
C TYR A 46 6.83 13.61 -7.86
N GLU A 47 7.50 13.58 -9.02
CA GLU A 47 8.03 12.34 -9.60
C GLU A 47 8.98 11.62 -8.65
N LYS A 48 9.88 12.37 -7.99
CA LYS A 48 10.77 11.81 -6.99
C LYS A 48 10.00 11.24 -5.80
N VAL A 49 9.06 11.99 -5.24
CA VAL A 49 8.25 11.57 -4.08
C VAL A 49 7.38 10.36 -4.40
N VAL A 50 6.84 10.28 -5.62
CA VAL A 50 6.09 9.12 -6.11
C VAL A 50 6.96 7.89 -6.19
N ASN A 51 8.17 7.98 -6.76
CA ASN A 51 9.08 6.83 -6.83
C ASN A 51 9.43 6.31 -5.43
N GLU A 52 9.79 7.19 -4.50
CA GLU A 52 10.06 6.79 -3.11
C GLU A 52 8.81 6.20 -2.41
N TYR A 53 7.62 6.70 -2.73
CA TYR A 53 6.36 6.21 -2.19
C TYR A 53 6.02 4.81 -2.72
N VAL A 54 6.28 4.55 -4.01
CA VAL A 54 6.13 3.23 -4.62
C VAL A 54 7.08 2.23 -3.99
N ASP A 55 8.34 2.60 -3.76
CA ASP A 55 9.32 1.74 -3.07
C ASP A 55 8.85 1.36 -1.66
N ASP A 56 8.30 2.32 -0.91
CA ASP A 56 7.75 2.06 0.43
C ASP A 56 6.53 1.11 0.37
N LEU A 57 5.64 1.26 -0.62
CA LEU A 57 4.51 0.37 -0.84
C LEU A 57 4.95 -1.05 -1.20
N GLU A 58 5.86 -1.21 -2.15
CA GLU A 58 6.39 -2.51 -2.56
C GLU A 58 7.06 -3.23 -1.39
N CYS A 59 7.82 -2.47 -0.58
CA CYS A 59 8.42 -3.01 0.63
C CYS A 59 7.37 -3.50 1.62
N ALA A 60 6.33 -2.69 1.89
CA ALA A 60 5.25 -3.05 2.80
C ALA A 60 4.45 -4.28 2.30
N MET A 61 4.14 -4.34 1.00
CA MET A 61 3.45 -5.47 0.38
C MET A 61 4.28 -6.75 0.48
N ARG A 62 5.58 -6.68 0.20
CA ARG A 62 6.48 -7.82 0.30
C ARG A 62 6.57 -8.36 1.72
N ILE A 63 6.65 -7.48 2.73
CA ILE A 63 6.65 -7.89 4.14
C ILE A 63 5.31 -8.56 4.51
N ALA A 64 4.19 -7.92 4.16
CA ALA A 64 2.86 -8.48 4.41
C ALA A 64 2.65 -9.84 3.74
N TRP A 65 3.14 -10.03 2.51
CA TRP A 65 3.09 -11.31 1.80
C TRP A 65 4.02 -12.37 2.41
N TRP A 66 5.21 -11.98 2.87
CA TRP A 66 6.13 -12.90 3.54
C TRP A 66 5.52 -13.41 4.85
N ASP A 67 4.95 -12.52 5.66
CA ASP A 67 4.26 -12.89 6.89
C ASP A 67 3.08 -13.83 6.61
N ASN A 68 2.34 -13.59 5.52
CA ASN A 68 1.23 -14.46 5.14
C ASN A 68 1.72 -15.85 4.69
N TRP A 69 2.86 -15.95 4.01
CA TRP A 69 3.45 -17.23 3.61
C TRP A 69 3.99 -18.03 4.80
N VAL A 70 4.71 -17.38 5.74
CA VAL A 70 5.24 -18.03 6.95
C VAL A 70 4.12 -18.53 7.85
N ASN A 71 3.05 -17.73 8.02
CA ASN A 71 1.89 -18.13 8.82
C ASN A 71 1.10 -19.29 8.20
N ASN A 72 1.10 -19.44 6.87
CA ASN A 72 0.47 -20.58 6.19
C ASN A 72 1.32 -21.86 6.22
N LEU A 73 2.63 -21.77 6.45
CA LEU A 73 3.52 -22.92 6.62
C LEU A 73 3.53 -23.51 8.04
N GLN A 74 3.05 -22.76 9.03
CA GLN A 74 2.97 -23.19 10.44
C GLN A 74 1.59 -23.73 10.84
N ARG A 75 0.66 -23.85 9.89
CA ARG A 75 -0.67 -24.46 10.06
C ARG A 75 -0.70 -25.86 9.44
#